data_AF-T1ASN3-F1
#
_entry.id   AF-T1ASN3-F1
#
_cell.length_a   1.000
_cell.length_b   1.000
_cell.length_c   1.000
_cell.angle_alpha   90.00
_cell.angle_beta   90.00
_cell.angle_gamma   90.00
#
_symmetry.space_group_name_H-M   'P 1'
#
loop_
_entity.id
_entity.type
_entity.pdbx_description
1 polymer ?
#
loop_
_entity_poly.entity_id
_entity_poly.type
_entity_poly.pdbx_seq_one_letter_code
_entity_poly.pdbx_strand_id
1 'polypeptide(L)'
;MEYLERNAAQARVNGHYVKTGNITAAAYDHVSSRAGDPQKHTHVLIANVTFDKDGNARSVSNEKLLEYRKSADAIYHQELSRQLQALGYSVRHDRQGHVELADYTKEQLADFSTRSKEIEGALATRGLTRETASA
;
A
#
# COMPACT_ATOMS: atom_id res chain seq x y z
N MET A 1 9.80 -1.52 1.50
CA MET A 1 9.89 -2.98 1.28
C MET A 1 10.75 -3.69 2.31
N GLU A 2 11.91 -3.14 2.68
CA GLU A 2 12.81 -3.71 3.69
C GLU A 2 12.12 -4.11 5.01
N TYR A 3 11.18 -3.29 5.50
CA TYR A 3 10.40 -3.64 6.69
C TYR A 3 9.61 -4.95 6.52
N LEU A 4 8.94 -5.14 5.38
CA LEU A 4 8.20 -6.37 5.10
C LEU A 4 9.14 -7.56 4.88
N GLU A 5 10.26 -7.37 4.18
CA GLU A 5 11.25 -8.43 4.01
C GLU A 5 11.81 -8.90 5.36
N ARG A 6 12.21 -7.95 6.23
CA ARG A 6 12.79 -8.26 7.53
C ARG A 6 11.80 -8.92 8.49
N ASN A 7 10.52 -8.54 8.45
CA ASN A 7 9.55 -8.93 9.47
C ASN A 7 8.53 -9.97 8.99
N ALA A 8 8.26 -10.05 7.69
CA ALA A 8 7.23 -10.92 7.11
C ALA A 8 7.75 -11.98 6.12
N ALA A 9 9.02 -11.94 5.69
CA ALA A 9 9.53 -12.97 4.79
C ALA A 9 9.62 -14.33 5.49
N GLN A 10 8.71 -15.23 5.13
CA GLN A 10 8.65 -16.58 5.66
C GLN A 10 8.12 -17.57 4.60
N ALA A 11 8.39 -18.84 4.84
CA ALA A 11 7.87 -19.98 4.09
C ALA A 11 7.24 -21.00 5.04
N ARG A 12 6.47 -21.94 4.48
CA ARG A 12 5.94 -23.09 5.24
C ARG A 12 6.76 -24.34 4.90
N VAL A 13 7.39 -24.95 5.89
CA VAL A 13 8.21 -26.16 5.76
C VAL A 13 7.68 -27.20 6.74
N ASN A 14 7.28 -28.38 6.21
CA ASN A 14 6.71 -29.48 7.00
C ASN A 14 5.58 -29.03 7.95
N GLY A 15 4.73 -28.11 7.49
CA GLY A 15 3.60 -27.59 8.27
C GLY A 15 3.92 -26.39 9.18
N HIS A 16 5.20 -26.06 9.41
CA HIS A 16 5.64 -24.98 10.28
C HIS A 16 6.07 -23.74 9.50
N TYR A 17 5.84 -22.54 10.07
CA TYR A 17 6.36 -21.30 9.51
C TYR A 17 7.84 -21.14 9.86
N VAL A 18 8.66 -20.86 8.84
CA VAL A 18 10.09 -20.64 8.96
C VAL A 18 10.43 -19.31 8.32
N LYS A 19 11.11 -18.44 9.06
CA LYS A 19 11.58 -17.15 8.55
C LYS A 19 12.67 -17.38 7.51
N THR A 20 12.51 -16.78 6.34
CA THR A 20 13.48 -16.83 5.25
C THR A 20 14.27 -15.54 5.12
N GLY A 21 13.68 -14.41 5.52
CA GLY A 21 14.38 -13.12 5.59
C GLY A 21 14.72 -12.50 4.23
N ASN A 22 14.14 -13.00 3.14
CA ASN A 22 14.33 -12.46 1.80
C ASN A 22 13.01 -12.47 1.00
N ILE A 23 12.81 -11.45 0.18
CA ILE A 23 11.69 -11.32 -0.75
C ILE A 23 12.23 -10.99 -2.13
N THR A 24 11.81 -11.75 -3.14
CA THR A 24 12.02 -11.36 -4.54
C THR A 24 10.84 -10.52 -5.01
N ALA A 25 11.08 -9.28 -5.42
CA ALA A 25 10.02 -8.40 -5.88
C ALA A 25 10.46 -7.49 -7.05
N ALA A 26 9.48 -7.06 -7.85
CA ALA A 26 9.66 -6.07 -8.91
C ALA A 26 8.70 -4.89 -8.66
N ALA A 27 9.21 -3.67 -8.81
CA ALA A 27 8.45 -2.43 -8.61
C ALA A 27 8.18 -1.75 -9.95
N TYR A 28 6.91 -1.41 -10.19
CA TYR A 28 6.45 -0.76 -11.42
C TYR A 28 5.70 0.52 -11.06
N ASP A 29 6.21 1.64 -11.54
CA ASP A 29 5.62 2.95 -11.31
C ASP A 29 4.55 3.28 -12.35
N HIS A 30 3.46 3.86 -11.85
CA HIS A 30 2.35 4.36 -12.64
C HIS A 30 1.96 5.75 -12.16
N VAL A 31 1.38 6.56 -13.06
CA VAL A 31 1.07 7.97 -12.79
C VAL A 31 -0.38 8.36 -13.05
N SER A 32 -1.18 7.47 -13.63
CA SER A 32 -2.57 7.75 -14.01
C SER A 32 -3.52 6.71 -13.45
N SER A 33 -4.72 7.15 -13.09
CA SER A 33 -5.83 6.27 -12.71
C SER A 33 -6.48 5.63 -13.94
N ARG A 34 -7.41 4.70 -13.72
CA ARG A 34 -8.25 4.13 -14.80
C ARG A 34 -9.12 5.19 -15.50
N ALA A 35 -9.44 6.29 -14.82
CA ALA A 35 -10.21 7.40 -15.38
C ALA A 35 -9.33 8.48 -16.03
N GLY A 36 -8.00 8.30 -16.02
CA GLY A 36 -7.04 9.27 -16.57
C GLY A 36 -6.59 10.36 -15.59
N ASP A 37 -7.14 10.41 -14.38
CA ASP A 37 -6.70 11.35 -13.33
C ASP A 37 -5.24 11.11 -12.90
N PRO A 38 -4.51 12.16 -12.46
CA PRO A 38 -3.21 12.00 -11.81
C PRO A 38 -3.29 11.10 -10.58
N GLN A 39 -2.59 9.98 -10.61
CA GLN A 39 -2.55 9.00 -9.53
C GLN A 39 -1.19 8.31 -9.51
N LYS A 40 -0.19 8.91 -8.84
CA LYS A 40 1.10 8.26 -8.63
C LYS A 40 0.92 7.05 -7.72
N HIS A 41 1.29 5.87 -8.21
CA HIS A 41 1.33 4.65 -7.41
C HIS A 41 2.42 3.72 -7.93
N THR A 42 2.74 2.71 -7.13
CA THR A 42 3.75 1.70 -7.46
C THR A 42 3.18 0.32 -7.19
N HIS A 43 3.16 -0.53 -8.21
CA HIS A 43 2.88 -1.95 -8.03
C HIS A 43 4.17 -2.65 -7.65
N VAL A 44 4.25 -3.14 -6.41
CA VAL A 44 5.34 -4.01 -5.97
C VAL A 44 4.87 -5.46 -6.04
N LEU A 45 5.23 -6.14 -7.12
CA LEU A 45 4.91 -7.54 -7.32
C LEU A 45 5.91 -8.41 -6.56
N ILE A 46 5.45 -9.06 -5.50
CA ILE A 46 6.22 -10.07 -4.77
C ILE A 46 6.08 -11.40 -5.50
N ALA A 47 7.19 -11.94 -6.00
CA ALA A 47 7.21 -13.27 -6.57
C ALA A 47 6.93 -14.31 -5.47
N ASN A 48 6.21 -15.38 -5.80
CA ASN A 48 5.95 -16.48 -4.87
C ASN A 48 7.19 -17.39 -4.71
N VAL A 49 8.33 -16.77 -4.40
CA VAL A 49 9.60 -17.45 -4.16
C VAL A 49 10.39 -16.70 -3.10
N THR A 50 10.95 -17.48 -2.17
CA THR A 50 11.89 -17.05 -1.15
C THR A 50 12.86 -18.21 -0.90
N PHE A 51 14.04 -17.92 -0.36
CA PHE A 51 15.09 -18.93 -0.16
C PHE A 51 15.27 -19.22 1.31
N ASP A 52 15.28 -20.51 1.69
CA ASP A 52 15.62 -20.89 3.06
C ASP A 52 17.12 -20.75 3.34
N LYS A 53 17.53 -20.98 4.59
CA LYS A 53 18.93 -20.86 5.03
C LYS A 53 19.90 -21.77 4.27
N ASP A 54 19.37 -22.85 3.67
CA ASP A 54 20.14 -23.84 2.92
C ASP A 54 20.13 -23.52 1.41
N GLY A 55 19.53 -22.40 1.00
CA GLY A 55 19.47 -21.92 -0.38
C GLY A 55 18.36 -22.55 -1.21
N ASN A 56 17.47 -23.36 -0.63
CA ASN A 56 16.38 -23.97 -1.37
C ASN A 56 15.27 -22.95 -1.63
N ALA A 57 14.76 -22.93 -2.87
CA ALA A 57 13.58 -22.17 -3.20
C ALA A 57 12.33 -22.72 -2.49
N ARG A 58 11.55 -21.83 -1.88
CA ARG A 58 10.29 -22.11 -1.19
C ARG A 58 9.23 -21.11 -1.63
N SER A 59 7.96 -21.50 -1.55
CA SER A 59 6.85 -20.57 -1.70
C SER A 59 6.79 -19.60 -0.52
N VAL A 60 6.46 -18.34 -0.80
CA VAL A 60 6.24 -17.32 0.22
C VAL A 60 4.94 -17.62 0.95
N SER A 61 4.97 -17.56 2.27
CA SER A 61 3.76 -17.53 3.11
C SER A 61 3.34 -16.08 3.31
N ASN A 62 2.10 -15.76 2.95
CA ASN A 62 1.60 -14.38 2.89
C ASN A 62 0.95 -13.90 4.20
N GLU A 63 0.77 -14.77 5.17
CA GLU A 63 0.05 -14.50 6.42
C GLU A 63 0.68 -13.31 7.16
N LYS A 64 2.01 -13.30 7.31
CA LYS A 64 2.72 -12.18 7.93
C LYS A 64 2.75 -10.92 7.07
N LEU A 65 2.77 -11.06 5.74
CA LEU A 65 2.68 -9.91 4.83
C LEU A 65 1.33 -9.20 5.00
N LEU A 66 0.25 -9.97 5.11
CA LEU A 66 -1.10 -9.45 5.35
C LEU A 66 -1.24 -8.87 6.76
N GLU A 67 -0.70 -9.55 7.78
CA GLU A 67 -0.67 -9.07 9.17
C GLU A 67 0.00 -7.69 9.28
N TYR A 68 1.16 -7.50 8.64
CA TYR A 68 1.92 -6.25 8.69
C TYR A 68 1.57 -5.24 7.61
N ARG A 69 0.51 -5.46 6.81
CA ARG A 69 0.10 -4.54 5.75
C ARG A 69 -0.14 -3.12 6.27
N LYS A 70 -0.84 -2.96 7.39
CA LYS A 70 -1.13 -1.63 7.97
C LYS A 70 0.14 -0.95 8.50
N SER A 71 1.07 -1.70 9.08
CA SER A 71 2.35 -1.17 9.54
C SER A 71 3.21 -0.69 8.36
N ALA A 72 3.24 -1.45 7.27
CA ALA A 72 3.94 -1.05 6.05
C ALA A 72 3.33 0.21 5.42
N ASP A 73 2.00 0.33 5.44
CA ASP A 73 1.26 1.51 4.98
C ASP A 73 1.61 2.76 5.81
N ALA A 74 1.60 2.64 7.13
CA ALA A 74 2.01 3.74 8.02
C ALA A 74 3.46 4.17 7.79
N ILE A 75 4.38 3.21 7.62
CA ILE A 75 5.80 3.49 7.31
C ILE A 75 5.92 4.23 5.97
N TYR A 76 5.16 3.81 4.95
CA TYR A 76 5.15 4.47 3.65
C TYR A 76 4.72 5.94 3.77
N HIS A 77 3.60 6.21 4.44
CA HIS A 77 3.11 7.58 4.60
C HIS A 77 4.02 8.45 5.49
N GLN A 78 4.65 7.87 6.51
CA GLN A 78 5.62 8.58 7.33
C GLN A 78 6.87 8.97 6.53
N GLU A 79 7.40 8.04 5.73
CA GLU A 79 8.57 8.31 4.90
C GLU A 79 8.25 9.31 3.78
N LEU A 80 7.09 9.20 3.15
CA LEU A 80 6.61 10.18 2.17
C LEU A 80 6.46 11.58 2.81
N SER A 81 5.87 11.67 4.00
CA SER A 81 5.72 12.94 4.73
C SER A 81 7.08 13.59 5.00
N ARG A 82 8.03 12.80 5.52
CA ARG A 82 9.41 13.26 5.79
C ARG A 82 10.08 13.78 4.52
N GLN A 83 9.93 13.08 3.39
CA GLN A 83 10.54 13.49 2.12
C GLN A 83 9.89 14.76 1.55
N LEU A 84 8.56 14.88 1.59
CA LEU A 84 7.84 16.09 1.15
C LEU A 84 8.25 17.31 1.96
N GLN A 85 8.32 17.18 3.29
CA GLN A 85 8.79 18.26 4.18
C GLN A 85 10.24 18.63 3.90
N ALA A 86 11.13 17.66 3.65
CA ALA A 86 12.53 17.92 3.30
C ALA A 86 12.67 18.67 1.96
N LEU A 87 11.70 18.52 1.05
CA LEU A 87 11.61 19.29 -0.20
C LEU A 87 10.98 20.68 -0.01
N GLY A 88 10.54 21.03 1.21
CA GLY A 88 9.96 22.33 1.55
C GLY A 88 8.43 22.42 1.41
N TYR A 89 7.74 21.29 1.15
CA TYR A 89 6.29 21.29 1.08
C TYR A 89 5.64 21.30 2.47
N SER A 90 4.55 22.05 2.60
CA SER A 90 3.64 21.94 3.74
C SER A 90 2.79 20.69 3.61
N VAL A 91 2.71 19.90 4.68
CA VAL A 91 1.92 18.66 4.70
C VAL A 91 0.92 18.65 5.84
N ARG A 92 -0.16 17.89 5.65
CA ARG A 92 -1.16 17.56 6.66
C ARG A 92 -1.38 16.06 6.70
N HIS A 93 -1.96 15.57 7.78
CA HIS A 93 -2.29 14.15 7.94
C HIS A 93 -3.79 14.00 8.21
N ASP A 94 -4.41 12.98 7.63
CA ASP A 94 -5.78 12.62 7.93
C ASP A 94 -5.90 11.85 9.27
N ARG A 95 -7.11 11.40 9.61
CA ARG A 95 -7.37 10.65 10.85
C ARG A 95 -6.68 9.28 10.89
N GLN A 96 -6.35 8.73 9.72
CA GLN A 96 -5.66 7.46 9.54
C GLN A 96 -4.13 7.63 9.53
N GLY A 97 -3.64 8.86 9.51
CA GLY A 97 -2.23 9.21 9.47
C GLY A 97 -1.66 9.33 8.05
N HIS A 98 -2.51 9.24 7.01
CA HIS A 98 -2.10 9.39 5.63
C HIS A 98 -1.75 10.84 5.33
N VAL A 99 -0.57 11.04 4.74
CA VAL A 99 -0.05 12.37 4.41
C VAL A 99 -0.65 12.92 3.12
N GLU A 100 -0.98 14.21 3.13
CA GLU A 100 -1.36 15.02 1.97
C GLU A 100 -0.59 16.35 1.97
N LEU A 101 -0.47 16.97 0.80
CA LEU A 101 -0.01 18.36 0.69
C LEU A 101 -1.07 19.32 1.27
N ALA A 102 -0.63 20.27 2.09
CA ALA A 102 -1.53 21.18 2.80
C ALA A 102 -2.16 22.24 1.87
N ASP A 103 -1.51 22.56 0.76
CA ASP A 103 -1.85 23.70 -0.09
C ASP A 103 -3.04 23.46 -1.04
N TYR A 104 -3.57 22.23 -1.08
CA TYR A 104 -4.72 21.87 -1.92
C TYR A 104 -6.02 21.79 -1.11
N THR A 105 -7.08 22.42 -1.60
CA THR A 105 -8.42 22.31 -1.00
C THR A 105 -9.07 20.96 -1.32
N LYS A 106 -10.11 20.59 -0.57
CA LYS A 106 -10.84 19.34 -0.83
C LYS A 106 -11.53 19.33 -2.19
N GLU A 107 -12.00 20.50 -2.63
CA GLU A 107 -12.66 20.69 -3.92
C GLU A 107 -11.67 20.46 -5.06
N GLN A 108 -10.47 21.04 -4.97
CA GLN A 108 -9.40 20.82 -5.95
C GLN A 108 -8.98 19.35 -6.03
N LEU A 109 -8.90 18.65 -4.90
CA LEU A 109 -8.60 17.22 -4.88
C LEU A 109 -9.75 16.38 -5.47
N ALA A 110 -11.01 16.80 -5.24
CA ALA A 110 -12.18 16.13 -5.78
C ALA A 110 -12.23 16.19 -7.31
N ASP A 111 -11.72 17.28 -7.92
CA ASP A 111 -11.65 17.42 -9.39
C ASP A 111 -10.81 16.35 -10.06
N PHE A 112 -9.78 15.82 -9.38
CA PHE A 112 -8.90 14.74 -9.85
C PHE A 112 -9.22 13.37 -9.23
N SER A 113 -10.44 13.20 -8.71
CA SER A 113 -10.87 11.99 -7.99
C SER A 113 -12.09 11.33 -8.64
N THR A 114 -12.10 11.21 -9.98
CA THR A 114 -13.24 10.69 -10.75
C THR A 114 -13.65 9.29 -10.29
N ARG A 115 -12.68 8.37 -10.11
CA ARG A 115 -12.96 7.01 -9.61
C ARG A 115 -13.58 6.99 -8.21
N SER A 116 -13.21 7.94 -7.34
CA SER A 116 -13.82 8.05 -6.02
C SER A 116 -15.29 8.44 -6.09
N LYS A 117 -15.64 9.40 -6.95
CA LYS A 117 -17.02 9.83 -7.19
C LYS A 117 -17.87 8.70 -7.78
N GLU A 118 -17.32 7.94 -8.72
CA GLU A 118 -18.00 6.78 -9.31
C GLU A 118 -18.28 5.68 -8.27
N ILE A 119 -17.31 5.39 -7.39
CA ILE A 119 -17.51 4.43 -6.29
C ILE A 119 -18.62 4.90 -5.34
N GLU A 120 -18.61 6.17 -4.95
CA GLU A 120 -19.64 6.74 -4.08
C GLU A 120 -21.03 6.68 -4.72
N GLY A 121 -21.14 7.03 -6.00
CA GLY A 121 -22.38 6.90 -6.76
C GLY A 121 -22.88 5.44 -6.80
N ALA A 122 -21.99 4.49 -7.07
CA ALA A 122 -22.33 3.06 -7.10
C ALA A 122 -22.71 2.48 -5.72
N LEU A 123 -22.18 3.01 -4.63
CA LEU A 123 -22.60 2.64 -3.27
C LEU A 123 -23.96 3.25 -2.94
N ALA A 124 -24.19 4.50 -3.33
CA ALA A 124 -25.45 5.20 -3.10
C ALA A 124 -26.64 4.50 -3.79
N THR A 125 -26.47 3.96 -5.01
CA THR A 125 -27.53 3.18 -5.67
C THR A 125 -27.94 1.91 -4.90
N ARG A 126 -27.08 1.47 -3.97
CA ARG A 126 -27.31 0.31 -3.10
C ARG A 126 -27.72 0.71 -1.67
N GLY A 127 -27.92 2.01 -1.41
CA GLY A 127 -28.21 2.53 -0.07
C GLY A 127 -27.03 2.42 0.90
N LEU A 128 -25.80 2.32 0.38
CA LEU A 128 -24.57 2.17 1.17
C LEU A 128 -23.71 3.44 1.08
N THR A 129 -22.82 3.59 2.06
CA THR A 129 -21.74 4.59 2.05
C THR A 129 -20.39 3.86 2.19
N ARG A 130 -19.27 4.58 2.09
CA ARG A 130 -17.95 3.98 2.29
C ARG A 130 -17.77 3.42 3.71
N GLU A 131 -18.46 3.99 4.69
CA GLU A 131 -18.42 3.60 6.09
C GLU A 131 -19.29 2.37 6.38
N THR A 132 -20.39 2.19 5.64
CA THR A 132 -21.35 1.10 5.87
C THR A 132 -21.20 -0.07 4.90
N ALA A 133 -20.47 0.12 3.79
CA ALA A 133 -20.13 -0.95 2.88
C ALA A 133 -19.06 -1.87 3.49
N SER A 134 -19.26 -3.18 3.37
CA SER A 134 -18.18 -4.14 3.59
C SER A 134 -17.21 -4.11 2.42
N ALA A 135 -15.91 -4.17 2.71
CA ALA A 135 -14.85 -4.34 1.72
C ALA A 135 -14.90 -5.73 1.04
#